data_AF-A0AAW4FNW7-F1
#
_entry.id   AF-A0AAW4FNW7-F1
#
_cell.length_a   1.000
_cell.length_b   1.000
_cell.length_c   1.000
_cell.angle_alpha   90.00
_cell.angle_beta   90.00
_cell.angle_gamma   90.00
#
_symmetry.space_group_name_H-M   'P 1'
#
loop_
_entity.id
_entity.type
_entity.pdbx_description
1 polymer ?
#
loop_
_entity_poly.entity_id
_entity_poly.type
_entity_poly.pdbx_seq_one_letter_code
_entity_poly.pdbx_strand_id
1 'polypeptide(L)'
;MHEEYNDRPRYRPVAEIGPGELVDALMTLAGFSENTFLVMQAHQLGMVDNLLNALEDEVMRNRADDDPPRDSMALLGALSHMWIYAAYELQRTWRQRCEEVIKLADSGGLDLKAAHLERDLGYQHYDRELRAEQLRTAQQRPELVAQMRTDLRRTEMGFTMLEFIRVALAKHEVSKKGSKKPPIAFAPGLARQNRYCGSMEYEMSNGGTIIDTITRRDIAETIRFIPEAEIPSDDALAGFRAYMNPPDVDPFARGRP
;
A
#
# COMPACT_ATOMS: atom_id res chain seq x y z
N MET A 1 -2.04 5.00 35.92
CA MET A 1 -3.24 4.89 35.07
C MET A 1 -3.10 3.54 34.39
N HIS A 2 -3.91 2.57 34.81
CA HIS A 2 -3.75 1.17 34.43
C HIS A 2 -4.15 1.01 32.95
N GLU A 3 -3.20 0.62 32.11
CA GLU A 3 -3.47 0.16 30.76
C GLU A 3 -4.28 -1.14 30.86
N GLU A 4 -5.54 -1.10 30.44
CA GLU A 4 -6.29 -2.30 30.10
C GLU A 4 -5.50 -3.03 29.01
N TYR A 5 -4.82 -4.11 29.39
CA TYR A 5 -4.28 -5.06 28.44
C TYR A 5 -5.47 -5.58 27.63
N ASN A 6 -5.53 -5.15 26.38
CA ASN A 6 -6.56 -5.59 25.45
C ASN A 6 -6.33 -7.10 25.24
N ASP A 7 -7.13 -7.95 25.89
CA ASP A 7 -7.03 -9.43 25.86
C ASP A 7 -7.28 -10.04 24.46
N ARG A 8 -7.45 -9.20 23.43
CA ARG A 8 -7.63 -9.64 22.04
C ARG A 8 -6.29 -9.75 21.35
N PRO A 9 -6.05 -10.84 20.59
CA PRO A 9 -4.82 -10.98 19.81
C PRO A 9 -4.68 -9.82 18.83
N ARG A 10 -3.48 -9.24 18.76
CA ARG A 10 -3.14 -8.11 17.87
C ARG A 10 -3.43 -8.40 16.40
N TYR A 11 -3.33 -9.66 15.99
CA TYR A 11 -3.60 -10.13 14.64
C TYR A 11 -4.68 -11.21 14.68
N ARG A 12 -5.62 -11.14 13.74
CA ARG A 12 -6.55 -12.24 13.52
C ARG A 12 -5.80 -13.50 13.05
N PRO A 13 -6.19 -14.70 13.52
CA PRO A 13 -5.63 -15.97 13.08
C PRO A 13 -5.67 -16.12 11.56
N VAL A 14 -4.66 -16.81 11.00
CA VAL A 14 -4.59 -17.03 9.54
C VAL A 14 -5.79 -17.82 9.01
N ALA A 15 -6.32 -18.75 9.81
CA ALA A 15 -7.50 -19.52 9.49
C ALA A 15 -8.79 -18.68 9.35
N GLU A 16 -8.80 -17.45 9.86
CA GLU A 16 -9.95 -16.52 9.77
C GLU A 16 -9.84 -15.55 8.58
N ILE A 17 -8.75 -15.59 7.82
CA ILE A 17 -8.62 -14.77 6.61
C ILE A 17 -9.21 -15.56 5.44
N GLY A 18 -10.29 -15.04 4.87
CA GLY A 18 -10.83 -15.57 3.63
C GLY A 18 -9.83 -15.40 2.47
N PRO A 19 -9.67 -16.41 1.60
CA PRO A 19 -8.67 -16.37 0.51
C PRO A 19 -8.94 -15.29 -0.54
N GLY A 20 -10.18 -14.78 -0.62
CA GLY A 20 -10.60 -13.72 -1.52
C GLY A 20 -10.51 -12.30 -0.93
N GLU A 21 -10.41 -12.15 0.40
CA GLU A 21 -10.66 -10.87 1.07
C GLU A 21 -9.79 -9.72 0.56
N LEU A 22 -8.50 -9.99 0.29
CA LEU A 22 -7.59 -8.96 -0.21
C LEU A 22 -8.01 -8.49 -1.62
N VAL A 23 -8.44 -9.42 -2.46
CA VAL A 23 -8.89 -9.13 -3.82
C VAL A 23 -10.22 -8.39 -3.76
N ASP A 24 -11.17 -8.90 -2.97
CA ASP A 24 -12.50 -8.31 -2.82
C ASP A 24 -12.41 -6.87 -2.32
N ALA A 25 -11.52 -6.59 -1.35
CA ALA A 25 -11.25 -5.24 -0.86
C ALA A 25 -10.68 -4.30 -1.94
N LEU A 26 -9.79 -4.78 -2.81
CA LEU A 26 -9.30 -3.98 -3.94
C LEU A 26 -10.41 -3.72 -4.97
N MET A 27 -11.30 -4.70 -5.20
CA MET A 27 -12.43 -4.56 -6.14
C MET A 27 -13.44 -3.50 -5.71
N THR A 28 -13.50 -3.12 -4.43
CA THR A 28 -14.39 -2.06 -3.96
C THR A 28 -13.93 -0.66 -4.37
N LEU A 29 -12.68 -0.49 -4.81
CA LEU A 29 -12.13 0.80 -5.20
C LEU A 29 -12.73 1.28 -6.53
N ALA A 30 -13.08 2.56 -6.60
CA ALA A 30 -13.66 3.17 -7.80
C ALA A 30 -12.79 2.96 -9.05
N GLY A 31 -13.41 2.46 -10.12
CA GLY A 31 -12.75 2.24 -11.41
C GLY A 31 -11.79 1.04 -11.43
N PHE A 32 -11.67 0.27 -10.35
CA PHE A 32 -10.74 -0.85 -10.26
C PHE A 32 -11.28 -2.06 -11.04
N SER A 33 -12.52 -2.45 -10.78
CA SER A 33 -13.18 -3.62 -11.38
C SER A 33 -13.40 -3.47 -12.89
N GLU A 34 -13.53 -2.24 -13.38
CA GLU A 34 -13.63 -1.90 -14.80
C GLU A 34 -12.29 -1.98 -15.55
N ASN A 35 -11.21 -2.39 -14.88
CA ASN A 35 -9.91 -2.57 -15.50
C ASN A 35 -9.43 -4.01 -15.39
N THR A 36 -9.61 -4.79 -16.46
CA THR A 36 -9.26 -6.23 -16.48
C THR A 36 -7.81 -6.51 -16.08
N PHE A 37 -6.86 -5.62 -16.38
CA PHE A 37 -5.46 -5.80 -15.99
C PHE A 37 -5.24 -5.56 -14.49
N LEU A 38 -5.90 -4.56 -13.90
CA LEU A 38 -5.86 -4.36 -12.44
C LEU A 38 -6.50 -5.56 -11.73
N VAL A 39 -7.63 -6.06 -12.24
CA VAL A 39 -8.31 -7.25 -11.70
C VAL A 39 -7.39 -8.48 -11.73
N MET A 40 -6.77 -8.75 -12.88
CA MET A 40 -5.81 -9.85 -13.02
C MET A 40 -4.63 -9.72 -12.04
N GLN A 41 -4.05 -8.53 -11.91
CA GLN A 41 -2.95 -8.28 -10.98
C GLN A 41 -3.38 -8.41 -9.51
N ALA A 42 -4.59 -8.01 -9.15
CA ALA A 42 -5.14 -8.21 -7.81
C ALA A 42 -5.27 -9.69 -7.45
N HIS A 43 -5.78 -10.53 -8.37
CA HIS A 43 -5.82 -11.97 -8.16
C HIS A 43 -4.42 -12.58 -8.00
N GLN A 44 -3.44 -12.16 -8.80
CA GLN A 44 -2.05 -12.60 -8.66
C GLN A 44 -1.46 -12.21 -7.30
N LEU A 45 -1.71 -10.98 -6.86
CA LEU A 45 -1.28 -10.49 -5.55
C LEU A 45 -1.94 -11.29 -4.41
N GLY A 46 -3.24 -11.58 -4.53
CA GLY A 46 -3.99 -12.37 -3.55
C GLY A 46 -3.50 -13.82 -3.44
N MET A 47 -3.13 -14.45 -4.56
CA MET A 47 -2.54 -15.80 -4.54
C MET A 47 -1.23 -15.83 -3.74
N VAL A 48 -0.34 -14.86 -3.96
CA VAL A 48 0.93 -14.78 -3.24
C VAL A 48 0.70 -14.38 -1.77
N ASP A 49 -0.27 -13.52 -1.49
CA ASP A 49 -0.67 -13.18 -0.12
C ASP A 49 -1.12 -14.41 0.67
N ASN A 50 -1.96 -15.27 0.09
CA ASN A 50 -2.41 -16.51 0.74
C ASN A 50 -1.25 -17.47 1.03
N LEU A 51 -0.30 -17.59 0.09
CA LEU A 51 0.93 -18.35 0.32
C LEU A 51 1.76 -17.78 1.48
N LEU A 52 1.90 -16.45 1.54
CA LEU A 52 2.61 -15.77 2.63
C LEU A 52 1.92 -15.99 3.98
N ASN A 53 0.59 -15.89 4.05
CA ASN A 53 -0.15 -16.16 5.28
C ASN A 53 0.09 -17.59 5.79
N ALA A 54 0.16 -18.58 4.89
CA ALA A 54 0.46 -19.97 5.26
C ALA A 54 1.90 -20.13 5.78
N LEU A 55 2.89 -19.51 5.11
CA LEU A 55 4.29 -19.52 5.56
C LEU A 55 4.46 -18.86 6.93
N GLU A 56 3.74 -17.78 7.19
CA GLU A 56 3.78 -17.07 8.47
C GLU A 56 3.21 -17.89 9.61
N ASP A 57 2.10 -18.59 9.37
CA ASP A 57 1.51 -19.50 10.34
C ASP A 57 2.44 -20.68 10.64
N GLU A 58 3.09 -21.25 9.61
CA GLU A 58 4.11 -22.30 9.77
C GLU A 58 5.30 -21.79 10.60
N VAL A 59 5.82 -20.63 10.25
CA VAL A 59 6.95 -20.00 10.93
C VAL A 59 6.60 -19.65 12.38
N MET A 60 5.34 -19.30 12.68
CA MET A 60 4.87 -19.09 14.06
C MET A 60 4.75 -20.39 14.84
N ARG A 61 4.17 -21.44 14.23
CA ARG A 61 3.96 -22.74 14.88
C ARG A 61 5.26 -23.41 15.31
N ASN A 62 6.30 -23.32 14.47
CA ASN A 62 7.59 -24.00 14.69
C ASN A 62 8.66 -23.07 15.30
N ARG A 63 8.26 -21.92 15.85
CA ARG A 63 9.22 -20.91 16.32
C ARG A 63 10.01 -21.33 17.56
N ALA A 64 9.41 -22.16 18.40
CA ALA A 64 10.00 -22.64 19.66
C ALA A 64 10.78 -23.94 19.50
N ASP A 65 10.83 -24.49 18.29
CA ASP A 65 11.49 -25.76 18.01
C ASP A 65 13.02 -25.62 18.09
N ASP A 66 13.70 -26.70 18.49
CA ASP A 66 15.17 -26.75 18.55
C ASP A 66 15.81 -26.52 17.16
N ASP A 67 15.10 -26.86 16.09
CA ASP A 67 15.45 -26.57 14.69
C ASP A 67 14.36 -25.71 14.02
N PRO A 68 14.47 -24.37 14.09
CA PRO A 68 13.49 -23.47 13.46
C PRO A 68 13.44 -23.65 11.94
N PRO A 69 12.29 -23.38 11.27
CA PRO A 69 12.12 -23.62 9.84
C PRO A 69 12.86 -22.58 8.99
N ARG A 70 14.19 -22.68 8.92
CA ARG A 70 15.08 -21.68 8.28
C ARG A 70 14.78 -21.45 6.80
N ASP A 71 14.45 -22.51 6.07
CA ASP A 71 14.12 -22.43 4.65
C ASP A 71 12.80 -21.70 4.43
N SER A 72 11.77 -22.01 5.23
CA SER A 72 10.48 -21.31 5.21
C SER A 72 10.65 -19.84 5.60
N MET A 73 11.52 -19.52 6.57
CA MET A 73 11.85 -18.14 6.93
C MET A 73 12.57 -17.39 5.81
N ALA A 74 13.52 -18.02 5.11
CA ALA A 74 14.23 -17.42 3.98
C ALA A 74 13.28 -17.15 2.80
N LEU A 75 12.41 -18.12 2.49
CA LEU A 75 11.39 -17.98 1.47
C LEU A 75 10.38 -16.88 1.82
N LEU A 76 9.92 -16.82 3.07
CA LEU A 76 9.04 -15.77 3.58
C LEU A 76 9.67 -14.37 3.40
N GLY A 77 10.95 -14.24 3.73
CA GLY A 77 11.73 -13.02 3.51
C GLY A 77 11.76 -12.59 2.04
N ALA A 78 12.09 -13.51 1.14
CA ALA A 78 12.17 -13.22 -0.30
C ALA A 78 10.80 -12.83 -0.89
N LEU A 79 9.77 -13.63 -0.62
CA LEU A 79 8.43 -13.41 -1.16
C LEU A 79 7.77 -12.16 -0.57
N SER A 80 8.04 -11.80 0.68
CA SER A 80 7.51 -10.57 1.29
C SER A 80 7.96 -9.32 0.53
N HIS A 81 9.24 -9.25 0.13
CA HIS A 81 9.73 -8.13 -0.68
C HIS A 81 9.06 -8.06 -2.05
N MET A 82 8.94 -9.19 -2.74
CA MET A 82 8.29 -9.25 -4.06
C MET A 82 6.82 -8.85 -3.96
N TRP A 83 6.14 -9.30 -2.92
CA TRP A 83 4.75 -8.95 -2.65
C TRP A 83 4.59 -7.45 -2.37
N ILE A 84 5.47 -6.85 -1.56
CA ILE A 84 5.46 -5.40 -1.28
C ILE A 84 5.61 -4.60 -2.59
N TYR A 85 6.51 -5.01 -3.48
CA TYR A 85 6.65 -4.36 -4.79
C TYR A 85 5.39 -4.48 -5.63
N ALA A 86 4.81 -5.68 -5.72
CA ALA A 86 3.58 -5.90 -6.48
C ALA A 86 2.39 -5.11 -5.91
N ALA A 87 2.21 -5.11 -4.59
CA ALA A 87 1.17 -4.35 -3.91
C ALA A 87 1.32 -2.85 -4.17
N TYR A 88 2.55 -2.33 -4.09
CA TYR A 88 2.84 -0.92 -4.35
C TYR A 88 2.52 -0.54 -5.80
N GLU A 89 3.04 -1.28 -6.78
CA GLU A 89 2.86 -0.91 -8.19
C GLU A 89 1.39 -1.03 -8.63
N LEU A 90 0.64 -2.00 -8.10
CA LEU A 90 -0.79 -2.15 -8.35
C LEU A 90 -1.57 -0.93 -7.83
N GLN A 91 -1.40 -0.60 -6.54
CA GLN A 91 -2.06 0.55 -5.94
C GLN A 91 -1.62 1.86 -6.59
N ARG A 92 -0.32 2.04 -6.86
CA ARG A 92 0.22 3.22 -7.56
C ARG A 92 -0.44 3.42 -8.91
N THR A 93 -0.57 2.35 -9.70
CA THR A 93 -1.19 2.40 -11.03
C THR A 93 -2.65 2.80 -10.94
N TRP A 94 -3.42 2.21 -10.01
CA TRP A 94 -4.80 2.59 -9.76
C TRP A 94 -4.91 4.06 -9.31
N ARG A 95 -4.11 4.50 -8.33
CA ARG A 95 -4.11 5.88 -7.82
C ARG A 95 -3.83 6.90 -8.93
N GLN A 96 -2.80 6.66 -9.74
CA GLN A 96 -2.46 7.54 -10.87
C GLN A 96 -3.61 7.65 -11.88
N ARG A 97 -4.30 6.54 -12.15
CA ARG A 97 -5.46 6.53 -13.04
C ARG A 97 -6.61 7.37 -12.47
N CYS A 98 -6.90 7.26 -11.18
CA CYS A 98 -7.89 8.09 -10.49
C CYS A 98 -7.51 9.58 -10.53
N GLU A 99 -6.26 9.92 -10.19
CA GLU A 99 -5.75 11.29 -10.21
C GLU A 99 -5.85 11.93 -11.61
N GLU A 100 -5.54 11.18 -12.67
CA GLU A 100 -5.71 11.67 -14.05
C GLU A 100 -7.19 11.93 -14.38
N VAL A 101 -8.09 10.99 -14.05
CA VAL A 101 -9.54 11.15 -14.30
C VAL A 101 -10.09 12.36 -13.58
N ILE A 102 -9.77 12.51 -12.30
CA ILE A 102 -10.13 13.65 -11.44
C ILE A 102 -9.67 14.96 -12.07
N LYS A 103 -8.39 15.04 -12.46
CA LYS A 103 -7.82 16.24 -13.09
C LYS A 103 -8.51 16.58 -14.42
N LEU A 104 -8.83 15.58 -15.23
CA LEU A 104 -9.54 15.78 -16.49
C LEU A 104 -10.99 16.22 -16.25
N ALA A 105 -11.65 15.69 -15.22
CA ALA A 105 -12.99 16.11 -14.84
C ALA A 105 -13.01 17.58 -14.40
N ASP A 106 -12.07 17.97 -13.54
CA ASP A 106 -11.95 19.35 -13.03
C ASP A 106 -11.65 20.38 -14.13
N SER A 107 -10.94 19.96 -15.18
CA SER A 107 -10.59 20.84 -16.31
C SER A 107 -11.56 20.76 -17.48
N GLY A 108 -12.60 19.92 -17.42
CA GLY A 108 -13.49 19.64 -18.56
C GLY A 108 -12.81 18.89 -19.72
N GLY A 109 -11.63 18.31 -19.48
CA GLY A 109 -10.79 17.65 -20.49
C GLY A 109 -11.12 16.19 -20.79
N LEU A 110 -12.12 15.59 -20.12
CA LEU A 110 -12.50 14.19 -20.31
C LEU A 110 -12.86 13.87 -21.77
N ASP A 111 -13.73 14.68 -22.38
CA ASP A 111 -14.21 14.48 -23.75
C ASP A 111 -13.06 14.53 -24.77
N LEU A 112 -12.21 15.57 -24.67
CA LEU A 112 -11.06 15.75 -25.55
C LEU A 112 -10.05 14.59 -25.43
N LYS A 113 -9.79 14.11 -24.21
CA LYS A 113 -8.89 12.99 -23.98
C LYS A 113 -9.47 11.68 -24.49
N ALA A 114 -10.77 11.42 -24.26
CA ALA A 114 -11.46 10.24 -24.76
C ALA A 114 -11.46 10.22 -26.29
N ALA A 115 -11.88 11.31 -26.95
CA ALA A 115 -11.87 11.44 -28.40
C ALA A 115 -10.46 11.26 -28.99
N HIS A 116 -9.43 11.79 -28.33
CA HIS A 116 -8.05 11.55 -28.74
C HIS A 116 -7.70 10.06 -28.69
N LEU A 117 -8.08 9.34 -27.63
CA LEU A 117 -7.82 7.91 -27.47
C LEU A 117 -8.64 7.05 -28.44
N GLU A 118 -9.84 7.47 -28.83
CA GLU A 118 -10.71 6.76 -29.78
C GLU A 118 -10.25 6.84 -31.24
N ARG A 119 -9.27 7.72 -31.55
CA ARG A 119 -8.78 7.86 -32.93
C ARG A 119 -8.26 6.54 -33.48
N ASP A 120 -8.60 6.25 -34.73
CA ASP A 120 -8.08 5.10 -35.45
C ASP A 120 -6.55 5.22 -35.64
N LEU A 121 -5.84 4.14 -35.33
CA LEU A 121 -4.39 4.01 -35.49
C LEU A 121 -4.00 3.04 -36.62
N GLY A 122 -4.99 2.42 -37.29
CA GLY A 122 -4.75 1.35 -38.26
C GLY A 122 -4.43 0.00 -37.63
N TYR A 123 -4.54 -0.13 -36.30
CA TYR A 123 -4.43 -1.39 -35.55
C TYR A 123 -5.20 -1.29 -34.22
N GLN A 124 -5.59 -2.43 -33.66
CA GLN A 124 -6.29 -2.48 -32.38
C GLN A 124 -5.34 -2.26 -31.21
N HIS A 125 -5.69 -1.35 -30.29
CA HIS A 125 -4.90 -1.09 -29.09
C HIS A 125 -5.79 -1.16 -27.85
N TYR A 126 -5.95 -2.38 -27.32
CA TYR A 126 -6.91 -2.68 -26.26
C TYR A 126 -6.88 -1.74 -25.05
N ASP A 127 -5.70 -1.44 -24.47
CA ASP A 127 -5.62 -0.55 -23.29
C ASP A 127 -6.02 0.91 -23.63
N ARG A 128 -5.88 1.33 -24.89
CA ARG A 128 -6.28 2.66 -25.36
C ARG A 128 -7.80 2.75 -25.47
N GLU A 129 -8.41 1.71 -26.04
CA GLU A 129 -9.86 1.55 -26.14
C GLU A 129 -10.49 1.50 -24.74
N LEU A 130 -9.96 0.66 -23.86
CA LEU A 130 -10.38 0.57 -22.46
C LEU A 130 -10.24 1.91 -21.73
N ARG A 131 -9.12 2.62 -21.94
CA ARG A 131 -8.90 3.93 -21.31
C ARG A 131 -9.90 4.96 -21.83
N ALA A 132 -10.24 4.96 -23.11
CA ALA A 132 -11.27 5.83 -23.67
C ALA A 132 -12.64 5.55 -23.02
N GLU A 133 -13.05 4.28 -22.95
CA GLU A 133 -14.31 3.85 -22.34
C GLU A 133 -14.42 4.29 -20.86
N GLN A 134 -13.35 4.13 -20.09
CA GLN A 134 -13.29 4.58 -18.70
C GLN A 134 -13.48 6.09 -18.57
N LEU A 135 -12.88 6.89 -19.47
CA LEU A 135 -13.06 8.34 -19.47
C LEU A 135 -14.49 8.75 -19.87
N ARG A 136 -15.09 8.06 -20.84
CA ARG A 136 -16.51 8.24 -21.21
C ARG A 136 -17.43 7.91 -20.05
N THR A 137 -17.16 6.80 -19.35
CA THR A 137 -17.91 6.41 -18.15
C THR A 137 -17.80 7.48 -17.08
N ALA A 138 -16.60 7.99 -16.78
CA ALA A 138 -16.41 9.07 -15.80
C ALA A 138 -17.11 10.38 -16.21
N GLN A 139 -17.20 10.68 -17.50
CA GLN A 139 -17.95 11.83 -18.02
C GLN A 139 -19.46 11.68 -17.80
N GLN A 140 -19.99 10.47 -18.01
CA GLN A 140 -21.42 10.16 -17.85
C GLN A 140 -21.84 9.96 -16.38
N ARG A 141 -20.87 9.63 -15.52
CA ARG A 141 -21.08 9.28 -14.10
C ARG A 141 -20.23 10.16 -13.18
N PRO A 142 -20.64 11.42 -12.91
CA PRO A 142 -19.92 12.30 -11.99
C PRO A 142 -19.74 11.71 -10.59
N GLU A 143 -20.64 10.84 -10.15
CA GLU A 143 -20.54 10.12 -8.88
C GLU A 143 -19.32 9.18 -8.82
N LEU A 144 -18.89 8.63 -9.96
CA LEU A 144 -17.66 7.84 -10.04
C LEU A 144 -16.44 8.71 -9.70
N VAL A 145 -16.38 9.93 -10.23
CA VAL A 145 -15.28 10.88 -9.96
C VAL A 145 -15.29 11.28 -8.48
N ALA A 146 -16.47 11.50 -7.89
CA ALA A 146 -16.61 11.76 -6.46
C ALA A 146 -16.10 10.58 -5.63
N GLN A 147 -16.47 9.34 -5.99
CA GLN A 147 -16.00 8.14 -5.31
C GLN A 147 -14.48 7.95 -5.44
N MET A 148 -13.88 8.24 -6.60
CA MET A 148 -12.42 8.21 -6.78
C MET A 148 -11.70 9.16 -5.81
N ARG A 149 -12.24 10.38 -5.57
CA ARG A 149 -11.66 11.30 -4.58
C ARG A 149 -11.72 10.72 -3.18
N THR A 150 -12.87 10.15 -2.82
CA THR A 150 -13.10 9.50 -1.54
C THR A 150 -12.13 8.34 -1.31
N ASP A 151 -12.02 7.43 -2.28
CA ASP A 151 -11.18 6.23 -2.17
C ASP A 151 -9.69 6.60 -2.16
N LEU A 152 -9.27 7.62 -2.91
CA LEU A 152 -7.89 8.14 -2.84
C LEU A 152 -7.51 8.63 -1.44
N ARG A 153 -8.45 9.31 -0.74
CA ARG A 153 -8.27 9.74 0.65
C ARG A 153 -8.26 8.56 1.60
N ARG A 154 -9.21 7.64 1.45
CA ARG A 154 -9.34 6.43 2.28
C ARG A 154 -8.06 5.59 2.28
N THR A 155 -7.42 5.48 1.12
CA THR A 155 -6.21 4.67 0.94
C THR A 155 -4.90 5.44 1.16
N GLU A 156 -4.93 6.76 1.43
CA GLU A 156 -3.73 7.59 1.47
C GLU A 156 -2.71 7.14 2.52
N MET A 157 -3.16 6.90 3.75
CA MET A 157 -2.27 6.55 4.87
C MET A 157 -1.59 5.19 4.62
N GLY A 158 -2.38 4.16 4.29
CA GLY A 158 -1.87 2.83 3.97
C GLY A 158 -0.93 2.81 2.77
N PHE A 159 -1.28 3.53 1.69
CA PHE A 159 -0.42 3.65 0.51
C PHE A 159 0.89 4.38 0.82
N THR A 160 0.86 5.39 1.69
CA THR A 160 2.08 6.13 2.09
C THR A 160 3.04 5.26 2.89
N MET A 161 2.55 4.44 3.82
CA MET A 161 3.39 3.49 4.56
C MET A 161 3.97 2.41 3.62
N LEU A 162 3.15 1.89 2.70
CA LEU A 162 3.60 0.96 1.67
C LEU A 162 4.68 1.57 0.76
N GLU A 163 4.47 2.81 0.30
CA GLU A 163 5.46 3.54 -0.50
C GLU A 163 6.77 3.71 0.25
N PHE A 164 6.69 4.08 1.53
CA PHE A 164 7.87 4.26 2.37
C PHE A 164 8.72 3.00 2.40
N ILE A 165 8.12 1.85 2.71
CA ILE A 165 8.84 0.57 2.77
C ILE A 165 9.36 0.17 1.39
N ARG A 166 8.55 0.31 0.34
CA ARG A 166 8.98 0.01 -1.03
C ARG A 166 10.21 0.83 -1.45
N VAL A 167 10.27 2.12 -1.10
CA VAL A 167 11.42 2.98 -1.40
C VAL A 167 12.65 2.54 -0.60
N ALA A 168 12.49 2.26 0.70
CA ALA A 168 13.56 1.78 1.55
C ALA A 168 14.17 0.46 1.01
N LEU A 169 13.33 -0.48 0.58
CA LEU A 169 13.75 -1.76 0.01
C LEU A 169 14.47 -1.60 -1.35
N ALA A 170 13.95 -0.75 -2.23
CA ALA A 170 14.46 -0.65 -3.60
C ALA A 170 15.68 0.27 -3.75
N LYS A 171 15.75 1.33 -2.95
CA LYS A 171 16.74 2.41 -3.12
C LYS A 171 17.69 2.56 -1.94
N HIS A 172 17.40 1.90 -0.82
CA HIS A 172 18.12 2.11 0.44
C HIS A 172 18.02 3.57 0.93
N GLU A 173 16.92 4.23 0.57
CA GLU A 173 16.64 5.65 0.83
C GLU A 173 15.34 5.80 1.64
N VAL A 174 15.19 6.93 2.31
CA VAL A 174 13.93 7.34 2.96
C VAL A 174 13.16 8.29 2.05
N SER A 175 11.86 8.04 1.86
CA SER A 175 10.99 8.94 1.08
C SER A 175 10.82 10.28 1.81
N LYS A 176 11.40 11.36 1.29
CA LYS A 176 11.23 12.74 1.78
C LYS A 176 10.78 13.64 0.63
N LYS A 177 9.52 14.07 0.67
CA LYS A 177 8.93 14.90 -0.40
C LYS A 177 9.71 16.20 -0.55
N GLY A 178 10.18 16.48 -1.77
CA GLY A 178 10.94 17.70 -2.10
C GLY A 178 12.44 17.66 -1.81
N SER A 179 12.98 16.55 -1.28
CA SER A 179 14.43 16.41 -1.10
C SER A 179 15.11 16.04 -2.43
N LYS A 180 16.15 16.80 -2.81
CA LYS A 180 17.05 16.46 -3.93
C LYS A 180 18.08 15.39 -3.57
N LYS A 181 18.25 15.09 -2.28
CA LYS A 181 19.14 14.07 -1.71
C LYS A 181 18.39 13.38 -0.56
N PRO A 182 17.54 12.38 -0.83
CA PRO A 182 16.85 11.65 0.23
C PRO A 182 17.88 11.05 1.21
N PRO A 183 17.56 10.96 2.52
CA PRO A 183 18.45 10.32 3.48
C PRO A 183 18.62 8.84 3.16
N ILE A 184 19.79 8.29 3.48
CA ILE A 184 20.04 6.84 3.45
C ILE A 184 19.22 6.21 4.58
N ALA A 185 18.51 5.12 4.30
CA ALA A 185 17.79 4.36 5.33
C ALA A 185 18.78 3.71 6.30
N PHE A 186 18.43 3.61 7.59
CA PHE A 186 19.36 3.13 8.62
C PHE A 186 19.73 1.64 8.45
N ALA A 187 18.72 0.79 8.19
CA ALA A 187 18.90 -0.63 7.93
C ALA A 187 18.02 -1.10 6.74
N PRO A 188 18.32 -0.66 5.51
CA PRO A 188 17.48 -0.93 4.35
C PRO A 188 17.46 -2.43 4.04
N GLY A 189 16.26 -3.00 3.96
CA GLY A 189 16.08 -4.43 3.70
C GLY A 189 16.34 -5.34 4.90
N LEU A 190 16.74 -4.80 6.06
CA LEU A 190 16.79 -5.59 7.29
C LEU A 190 15.37 -5.80 7.80
N ALA A 191 14.78 -6.91 7.41
CA ALA A 191 13.50 -7.36 7.91
C ALA A 191 13.70 -8.36 9.05
N ARG A 192 13.00 -8.17 10.16
CA ARG A 192 12.99 -9.10 11.29
C ARG A 192 11.70 -9.89 11.30
N GLN A 193 11.73 -11.12 11.80
CA GLN A 193 10.50 -11.87 12.00
C GLN A 193 9.70 -11.23 13.14
N ASN A 194 8.45 -10.84 12.86
CA ASN A 194 7.53 -10.32 13.85
C ASN A 194 7.11 -11.42 14.82
N ARG A 195 7.09 -11.09 16.11
CA ARG A 195 6.85 -12.07 17.17
C ARG A 195 5.39 -12.46 17.37
N TYR A 196 4.47 -11.67 16.83
CA TYR A 196 3.02 -11.79 17.04
C TYR A 196 2.33 -12.46 15.85
N CYS A 197 2.86 -12.33 14.62
CA CYS A 197 2.24 -12.86 13.41
C CYS A 197 3.18 -13.62 12.48
N GLY A 198 4.48 -13.74 12.79
CA GLY A 198 5.44 -14.48 11.96
C GLY A 198 5.88 -13.77 10.68
N SER A 199 5.15 -12.74 10.27
CA SER A 199 5.45 -11.88 9.12
C SER A 199 6.80 -11.20 9.23
N MET A 200 7.35 -10.82 8.08
CA MET A 200 8.48 -9.89 8.03
C MET A 200 8.06 -8.50 8.52
N GLU A 201 8.84 -7.93 9.43
CA GLU A 201 8.74 -6.60 10.05
C GLU A 201 9.86 -5.70 9.54
N TYR A 202 9.48 -4.48 9.16
CA TYR A 202 10.36 -3.49 8.55
C TYR A 202 10.39 -2.24 9.41
N GLU A 203 11.59 -1.69 9.58
CA GLU A 203 11.79 -0.43 10.27
C GLU A 203 11.39 0.75 9.37
N MET A 204 10.62 1.68 9.93
CA MET A 204 10.34 2.97 9.32
C MET A 204 11.25 4.01 9.95
N SER A 205 12.36 4.34 9.29
CA SER A 205 13.35 5.30 9.77
C SER A 205 13.32 6.61 8.98
N ASN A 206 13.21 7.77 9.63
CA ASN A 206 13.42 9.07 8.98
C ASN A 206 14.66 9.77 9.56
N GLY A 207 15.71 9.88 8.74
CA GLY A 207 17.01 10.36 9.20
C GLY A 207 17.58 9.47 10.31
N GLY A 208 17.92 10.06 11.45
CA GLY A 208 18.43 9.33 12.63
C GLY A 208 17.35 8.77 13.56
N THR A 209 16.06 8.88 13.22
CA THR A 209 14.94 8.49 14.10
C THR A 209 14.14 7.34 13.49
N ILE A 210 13.86 6.32 14.30
CA ILE A 210 12.87 5.29 13.97
C ILE A 210 11.49 5.84 14.35
N ILE A 211 10.61 6.02 13.36
CA ILE A 211 9.27 6.55 13.56
C ILE A 211 8.24 5.45 13.82
N ASP A 212 8.46 4.25 13.25
CA ASP A 212 7.62 3.07 13.47
C ASP A 212 8.30 1.78 13.05
N THR A 213 7.60 0.67 13.23
CA THR A 213 7.81 -0.61 12.56
C THR A 213 6.50 -1.08 11.92
N ILE A 214 6.56 -1.61 10.70
CA ILE A 214 5.40 -2.16 10.00
C ILE A 214 5.72 -3.55 9.46
N THR A 215 4.79 -4.47 9.60
CA THR A 215 4.90 -5.81 9.01
C THR A 215 4.24 -5.87 7.63
N ARG A 216 4.66 -6.83 6.80
CA ARG A 216 3.91 -7.19 5.58
C ARG A 216 2.45 -7.53 5.93
N ARG A 217 2.19 -8.13 7.11
CA ARG A 217 0.83 -8.42 7.63
C ARG A 217 0.01 -7.16 7.84
N ASP A 218 0.58 -6.13 8.45
CA ASP A 218 -0.09 -4.85 8.67
C ASP A 218 -0.51 -4.21 7.34
N ILE A 219 0.36 -4.28 6.32
CA ILE A 219 0.04 -3.77 4.97
C ILE A 219 -1.13 -4.55 4.35
N ALA A 220 -1.10 -5.88 4.43
CA ALA A 220 -2.15 -6.72 3.88
C ALA A 220 -3.49 -6.51 4.59
N GLU A 221 -3.50 -6.40 5.93
CA GLU A 221 -4.70 -6.06 6.70
C GLU A 221 -5.22 -4.66 6.39
N THR A 222 -4.32 -3.68 6.20
CA THR A 222 -4.70 -2.33 5.77
C THR A 222 -5.44 -2.36 4.42
N ILE A 223 -5.01 -3.23 3.49
CA ILE A 223 -5.71 -3.41 2.20
C ILE A 223 -7.06 -4.07 2.42
N ARG A 224 -7.13 -5.17 3.20
CA ARG A 224 -8.39 -5.88 3.46
C ARG A 224 -9.43 -5.01 4.17
N PHE A 225 -8.98 -4.06 4.99
CA PHE A 225 -9.84 -3.13 5.73
C PHE A 225 -10.34 -1.93 4.89
N ILE A 226 -9.88 -1.75 3.65
CA ILE A 226 -10.31 -0.64 2.78
C ILE A 226 -11.83 -0.47 2.70
N PRO A 227 -12.68 -1.51 2.57
CA PRO A 227 -14.12 -1.32 2.46
C PRO A 227 -14.76 -0.74 3.73
N GLU A 228 -14.15 -0.99 4.88
CA GLU A 228 -14.62 -0.60 6.21
C GLU A 228 -13.94 0.68 6.72
N ALA A 229 -12.84 1.09 6.11
CA ALA A 229 -12.06 2.23 6.53
C ALA A 229 -12.84 3.54 6.41
N GLU A 230 -12.89 4.28 7.51
CA GLU A 230 -13.41 5.64 7.54
C GLU A 230 -12.61 6.56 6.61
N ILE A 231 -13.29 7.56 6.05
CA ILE A 231 -12.64 8.57 5.21
C ILE A 231 -11.89 9.53 6.12
N PRO A 232 -10.54 9.62 6.04
CA PRO A 232 -9.79 10.50 6.94
C PRO A 232 -10.17 11.97 6.76
N SER A 233 -10.29 12.70 7.88
CA SER A 233 -10.44 14.16 7.86
C SER A 233 -9.16 14.85 7.37
N ASP A 234 -9.25 16.11 6.98
CA ASP A 234 -8.07 16.89 6.56
C ASP A 234 -7.05 17.02 7.70
N ASP A 235 -7.51 17.20 8.94
CA ASP A 235 -6.64 17.27 10.12
C ASP A 235 -5.94 15.93 10.38
N ALA A 236 -6.63 14.80 10.21
CA ALA A 236 -6.04 13.47 10.34
C ALA A 236 -4.94 13.25 9.29
N LEU A 237 -5.19 13.62 8.03
CA LEU A 237 -4.18 13.53 6.97
C LEU A 237 -3.00 14.47 7.20
N ALA A 238 -3.26 15.69 7.68
CA ALA A 238 -2.19 16.65 8.02
C ALA A 238 -1.31 16.12 9.16
N GLY A 239 -1.93 15.61 10.23
CA GLY A 239 -1.24 14.97 11.35
C GLY A 239 -0.41 13.78 10.91
N PHE A 240 -0.98 12.89 10.09
CA PHE A 240 -0.27 11.74 9.53
C PHE A 240 0.94 12.15 8.67
N ARG A 241 0.80 13.16 7.79
CA ARG A 241 1.91 13.64 6.96
C ARG A 241 3.03 14.25 7.79
N ALA A 242 2.69 14.94 8.88
CA ALA A 242 3.66 15.46 9.84
C ALA A 242 4.37 14.34 10.61
N TYR A 243 3.63 13.31 11.01
CA TYR A 243 4.17 12.10 11.64
C TYR A 243 5.17 11.37 10.71
N MET A 244 4.84 11.21 9.42
CA MET A 244 5.74 10.58 8.44
C MET A 244 7.00 11.41 8.12
N ASN A 245 6.97 12.71 8.42
CA ASN A 245 8.08 13.64 8.19
C ASN A 245 8.40 14.43 9.47
N PRO A 246 8.87 13.77 10.54
CA PRO A 246 9.23 14.48 11.75
C PRO A 246 10.33 15.51 11.45
N PRO A 247 10.38 16.62 12.21
CA PRO A 247 11.46 17.58 12.09
C PRO A 247 12.81 16.88 12.33
N ASP A 248 13.81 17.27 11.55
CA ASP A 248 15.17 16.73 11.71
C ASP A 248 15.65 17.09 13.13
N VAL A 249 15.91 16.07 13.96
CA VAL A 249 16.52 16.27 15.28
C VAL A 249 17.98 16.57 15.04
N ASP A 250 18.42 17.81 15.27
CA ASP A 250 19.85 18.14 15.30
C ASP A 250 20.45 17.56 16.59
N PRO A 251 21.28 16.50 16.51
CA PRO A 251 21.88 15.88 17.69
C PRO A 251 22.85 16.82 18.43
N PHE A 252 23.17 17.98 17.84
CA PHE A 252 24.03 19.01 18.39
C PHE A 252 23.30 20.33 18.69
N ALA A 253 21.96 20.38 18.57
CA ALA A 253 21.18 21.54 19.01
C ALA A 253 21.30 21.64 20.53
N ARG A 254 22.32 22.37 20.97
CA ARG A 254 22.49 22.77 22.37
C ARG A 254 21.23 23.50 22.78
N GLY A 255 20.44 22.88 23.66
CA GLY A 255 19.40 23.58 24.41
C GLY A 255 20.03 24.84 24.98
N ARG A 256 19.52 26.01 24.58
CA ARG A 256 19.77 27.22 25.34
C ARG A 256 18.85 27.16 26.57
N PRO A 257 19.36 27.52 27.76
CA PRO A 257 18.54 27.64 28.96
C PRO A 257 17.40 28.64 28.77
#